data_AF-A0A829Y5W3-F1
#
_entry.id   AF-A0A829Y5W3-F1
#
_cell.length_a   1.000
_cell.length_b   1.000
_cell.length_c   1.000
_cell.angle_alpha   90.00
_cell.angle_beta   90.00
_cell.angle_gamma   90.00
#
_symmetry.space_group_name_H-M   'P 1'
#
loop_
_entity.id
_entity.type
_entity.pdbx_description
1 polymer ?
#
loop_
_entity_poly.entity_id
_entity_poly.type
_entity_poly.pdbx_seq_one_letter_code
_entity_poly.pdbx_strand_id
1 'polypeptide(L)' 'MGSIKGVGDFERVRAVSIEIELFGRRCRVMSIEALIRAKEAIGRDKDMIAVKELRAIAEKQRQT' A
#
# COMPACT_ATOMS: atom_id res chain seq x y z
N MET A 1 16.62 -9.65 6.61
CA MET A 1 16.21 -9.79 5.20
C MET A 1 14.83 -9.15 5.04
N GLY A 2 14.63 -8.39 3.96
CA GLY A 2 13.55 -7.40 3.81
C GLY A 2 12.15 -8.01 3.74
N SER A 3 11.43 -7.95 4.85
CA SER A 3 9.99 -8.23 4.93
C SER A 3 9.26 -6.98 5.39
N ILE A 4 8.14 -6.66 4.75
CA ILE A 4 7.26 -5.58 5.17
C ILE A 4 6.28 -6.13 6.20
N LYS A 5 6.35 -5.60 7.43
CA LYS A 5 5.42 -5.97 8.51
C LYS A 5 3.98 -5.73 8.04
N GLY A 6 3.13 -6.77 8.12
CA GLY A 6 1.73 -6.72 7.65
C GLY A 6 1.48 -7.16 6.20
N VAL A 7 2.54 -7.37 5.39
CA VAL A 7 2.40 -7.83 4.00
C VAL A 7 3.20 -9.11 3.74
N GLY A 8 4.45 -9.15 4.20
CA GLY A 8 5.32 -10.33 4.07
C GLY A 8 6.63 -10.04 3.34
N ASP A 9 7.17 -11.08 2.72
CA ASP A 9 8.41 -11.04 1.96
C ASP A 9 8.25 -10.38 0.58
N PHE A 10 9.35 -10.30 -0.17
CA PHE A 10 9.39 -9.68 -1.48
C PHE A 10 8.38 -10.29 -2.46
N GLU A 11 8.23 -11.62 -2.49
CA GLU A 11 7.29 -12.28 -3.40
C GLU A 11 5.85 -11.91 -3.07
N ARG A 12 5.50 -11.85 -1.78
CA ARG A 12 4.16 -11.44 -1.37
C ARG A 12 3.88 -9.97 -1.67
N VAL A 13 4.86 -9.09 -1.46
CA VAL A 13 4.79 -7.68 -1.84
C VAL A 13 4.61 -7.52 -3.35
N ARG A 14 5.38 -8.27 -4.14
CA ARG A 14 5.30 -8.26 -5.61
C ARG A 14 3.93 -8.72 -6.11
N ALA A 15 3.35 -9.75 -5.49
CA ALA A 15 2.04 -10.27 -5.86
C ALA A 15 0.89 -9.27 -5.62
N VAL A 16 1.01 -8.41 -4.59
CA VAL A 16 0.01 -7.37 -4.26
C VAL A 16 0.37 -6.00 -4.84
N SER A 17 1.33 -5.94 -5.76
CA SER A 17 1.75 -4.69 -6.39
C SER A 17 1.01 -4.45 -7.70
N ILE A 18 0.69 -3.19 -7.96
CA ILE A 18 0.10 -2.69 -9.20
C ILE A 18 1.18 -1.97 -10.03
N GLU A 19 1.00 -1.97 -11.35
CA GLU A 19 1.83 -1.18 -12.25
C GLU A 19 1.17 0.18 -12.47
N ILE A 20 1.93 1.25 -12.25
CA ILE A 20 1.49 2.62 -12.51
C ILE A 20 2.52 3.34 -13.37
N GLU A 21 2.06 4.30 -14.16
CA GLU A 21 2.95 5.21 -14.86
C GLU A 21 3.24 6.42 -13.98
N LEU A 22 4.51 6.64 -13.68
CA LEU A 22 5.01 7.79 -12.93
C LEU A 22 6.11 8.45 -13.74
N PHE A 23 5.91 9.72 -14.09
CA PHE A 23 6.90 10.53 -14.83
C PHE A 23 7.38 9.87 -16.15
N GLY A 24 6.45 9.26 -16.90
CA GLY A 24 6.74 8.56 -18.15
C GLY A 24 7.47 7.22 -17.97
N ARG A 25 7.51 6.66 -16.76
CA ARG A 25 8.10 5.36 -16.46
C ARG A 25 7.10 4.45 -15.79
N ARG A 26 7.10 3.17 -16.18
CA ARG A 26 6.30 2.14 -15.53
C ARG A 26 6.98 1.67 -14.25
N CYS A 27 6.30 1.88 -13.13
CA CYS A 27 6.77 1.56 -11.80
C CYS A 27 5.80 0.57 -11.16
N ARG A 28 6.35 -0.49 -10.57
CA ARG A 28 5.56 -1.42 -9.76
C ARG A 28 5.53 -0.91 -8.31
N VAL A 29 4.33 -0.61 -7.83
CA VAL A 29 4.10 -0.07 -6.48
C VAL A 29 3.09 -0.93 -5.74
N MET A 30 3.16 -0.95 -4.41
CA MET A 30 2.16 -1.66 -3.60
C MET A 30 0.76 -1.10 -3.84
N SER A 31 -0.24 -1.99 -3.90
CA SER A 31 -1.63 -1.55 -3.94
C SER A 31 -2.00 -0.76 -2.68
N ILE A 32 -3.04 0.08 -2.80
CA ILE A 32 -3.54 0.87 -1.66
C ILE A 32 -3.95 -0.05 -0.50
N GLU A 33 -4.57 -1.20 -0.78
CA GLU A 33 -4.93 -2.19 0.25
C GLU A 33 -3.70 -2.77 0.95
N ALA A 34 -2.64 -3.08 0.20
CA ALA A 34 -1.38 -3.56 0.77
C ALA A 34 -0.67 -2.47 1.61
N LEU A 35 -0.72 -1.21 1.16
CA LEU A 35 -0.19 -0.06 1.90
C LEU A 35 -0.92 0.16 3.23
N ILE A 36 -2.25 0.03 3.25
CA ILE A 36 -3.06 0.11 4.48
C ILE A 36 -2.61 -0.97 5.47
N ARG A 37 -2.54 -2.24 5.04
CA ARG A 37 -2.12 -3.35 5.90
C ARG A 37 -0.70 -3.17 6.46
N ALA A 38 0.22 -2.69 5.62
CA ALA A 38 1.59 -2.40 6.04
C ALA A 38 1.63 -1.32 7.13
N LYS A 39 0.90 -0.22 6.94
CA LYS A 39 0.87 0.89 7.89
C LYS A 39 0.16 0.55 9.20
N GLU A 40 -0.93 -0.21 9.13
CA GLU A 40 -1.64 -0.73 10.32
C GLU A 40 -0.73 -1.62 11.16
N ALA A 41 0.06 -2.49 10.52
CA ALA A 41 0.96 -3.40 11.22
C ALA A 41 2.17 -2.70 11.86
N ILE A 42 2.58 -1.55 11.33
CA ILE A 42 3.64 -0.71 11.92
C ILE A 42 3.13 -0.01 13.18
N GLY A 43 1.90 0.48 13.18
CA GLY A 43 1.20 0.94 14.40
C GLY A 43 1.76 2.21 15.04
N ARG A 44 2.48 3.06 14.30
CA ARG A 44 2.91 4.38 14.79
C ARG A 44 1.77 5.40 14.61
N ASP A 45 1.65 6.36 15.52
CA ASP A 45 0.56 7.36 15.50
C ASP A 45 0.44 8.11 14.17
N LYS A 46 1.56 8.45 13.55
CA LYS A 46 1.60 9.11 12.23
C LYS A 46 1.11 8.18 11.10
N ASP A 47 1.34 6.88 11.21
CA ASP A 47 0.87 5.90 10.23
C ASP A 47 -0.64 5.70 10.33
N MET A 48 -1.24 5.87 11.51
CA MET A 48 -2.70 5.76 11.70
C MET A 48 -3.47 6.88 11.00
N ILE A 49 -2.90 8.09 10.89
CA ILE A 49 -3.50 9.18 10.11
C ILE A 49 -3.50 8.80 8.62
N ALA A 50 -2.35 8.37 8.10
CA ALA A 50 -2.21 7.95 6.71
C ALA A 50 -3.12 6.74 6.37
N VAL A 51 -3.33 5.81 7.31
CA VAL A 51 -4.28 4.69 7.13
C VAL A 51 -5.71 5.20 6.90
N LYS A 52 -6.16 6.20 7.67
CA LYS A 52 -7.51 6.78 7.50
C LYS A 52 -7.65 7.44 6.12
N GLU A 53 -6.66 8.21 5.70
CA GLU A 53 -6.64 8.85 4.38
C GLU A 53 -6.65 7.81 3.25
N LEU A 54 -5.81 6.77 3.35
CA LEU A 54 -5.75 5.70 2.36
C LEU A 54 -7.07 4.92 2.27
N ARG A 55 -7.75 4.68 3.40
CA ARG A 55 -9.08 4.05 3.41
C ARG A 55 -10.11 4.91 2.68
N ALA A 56 -10.11 6.23 2.89
CA ALA A 56 -11.00 7.14 2.19
C ALA A 56 -10.72 7.19 0.67
N ILE A 57 -9.45 7.11 0.25
CA ILE A 57 -9.08 7.03 -1.17
C ILE A 57 -9.57 5.70 -1.77
N ALA A 58 -9.36 4.59 -1.07
CA ALA A 58 -9.81 3.26 -1.52
C ALA A 58 -11.33 3.20 -1.69
N GLU A 59 -12.08 3.83 -0.78
CA GLU A 59 -13.54 3.91 -0.87
C GLU A 59 -13.99 4.72 -2.10
N LYS A 60 -13.36 5.88 -2.37
CA LYS A 60 -13.64 6.68 -3.57
C LYS A 60 -13.35 5.90 -4.86
N GLN A 61 -12.25 5.15 -4.90
CA GLN A 61 -11.90 4.35 -6.07
C GLN A 61 -12.86 3.18 -6.34
N ARG A 62 -13.56 2.67 -5.32
CA ARG A 62 -14.59 1.62 -5.50
C ARG A 62 -15.95 2.17 -5.95
N GLN A 63 -16.20 3.46 -5.75
CA GLN A 63 -17.45 4.13 -6.13
C GLN A 63 -17.41 4.74 -7.54
N THR A 64 -16.26 4.68 -8.23
CA THR A 64 -16.07 5.15 -9.60
C THR A 64 -15.99 3.97 -10.55
#